data_AF-A0A1V5TC96-F1
#
_entry.id   AF-A0A1V5TC96-F1
#
_cell.length_a   1.000
_cell.length_b   1.000
_cell.length_c   1.000
_cell.angle_alpha   90.00
_cell.angle_beta   90.00
_cell.angle_gamma   90.00
#
_symmetry.space_group_name_H-M   'P 1'
#
loop_
_entity.id
_entity.type
_entity.pdbx_description
1 polymer ?
#
loop_
_entity_poly.entity_id
_entity_poly.type
_entity_poly.pdbx_seq_one_letter_code
_entity_poly.pdbx_strand_id
1 'polypeptide(L)'
;MSRQYIVVLVIIFLTNSCKEHDPCEDLVKGVYIFPELPENHGMTSQEVTEFWDLPEDICDCITTEGLIETCLNYPDLRLIMSGLNPQSGYDLLVKERFRGIRELELRPDRGTYLLKKLQKVDPLGYDPNWPASEIGAYNFDIYYLEIIFSQYVNLETLSNSERIKLIEKGIEIYKKMKEDADNYSLFGLECTTVLLGRLMYYFEFSDMVDLYNQDYQIKELIKFYGPSSIETVELVYNLSKEYLNYLKN
;
A
#
# COMPACT_ATOMS: atom_id res chain seq x y z
N MET A 1 1.90 -81.92 -31.63
CA MET A 1 2.01 -80.54 -32.16
C MET A 1 0.90 -79.72 -31.51
N SER A 2 1.15 -79.14 -30.34
CA SER A 2 0.16 -78.32 -29.62
C SER A 2 0.76 -76.92 -29.45
N ARG A 3 0.10 -75.92 -30.03
CA ARG A 3 0.54 -74.51 -30.03
C ARG A 3 -0.03 -73.83 -28.79
N GLN A 4 0.87 -73.22 -28.04
CA GLN A 4 0.59 -72.31 -26.94
C GLN A 4 -0.12 -71.04 -27.44
N TYR A 5 -1.05 -70.52 -26.64
CA TYR A 5 -1.45 -69.12 -26.70
C TYR A 5 -1.39 -68.54 -25.29
N ILE A 6 -0.37 -67.71 -25.06
CA ILE A 6 -0.25 -66.85 -23.90
C ILE A 6 -1.06 -65.58 -24.21
N VAL A 7 -2.12 -65.33 -23.45
CA VAL A 7 -2.86 -64.06 -23.49
C VAL A 7 -2.12 -63.08 -22.58
N VAL A 8 -1.46 -62.09 -23.17
CA VAL A 8 -0.85 -60.97 -22.44
C VAL A 8 -1.92 -59.86 -22.34
N LEU A 9 -2.43 -59.64 -21.14
CA LEU A 9 -3.26 -58.51 -20.79
C LEU A 9 -2.36 -57.28 -20.57
N VAL A 10 -2.36 -56.35 -21.53
CA VAL A 10 -1.73 -55.04 -21.38
C VAL A 10 -2.74 -54.11 -20.71
N ILE A 11 -2.54 -53.85 -19.42
CA ILE A 11 -3.27 -52.80 -18.70
C ILE A 11 -2.60 -51.47 -19.00
N ILE A 12 -3.25 -50.66 -19.85
CA ILE A 12 -2.83 -49.28 -20.12
C ILE A 12 -3.32 -48.42 -18.95
N PHE A 13 -2.39 -48.03 -18.07
CA PHE A 13 -2.65 -46.96 -17.11
C PHE A 13 -2.69 -45.63 -17.87
N LEU A 14 -3.89 -45.10 -18.08
CA LEU A 14 -4.08 -43.70 -18.44
C LEU A 14 -3.77 -42.85 -17.21
N THR A 15 -2.51 -42.47 -17.05
CA THR A 15 -2.16 -41.37 -16.15
C THR A 15 -2.66 -40.08 -16.79
N ASN A 16 -3.88 -39.66 -16.43
CA ASN A 16 -4.27 -38.27 -16.57
C ASN A 16 -3.36 -37.47 -15.63
N SER A 17 -2.21 -37.04 -16.16
CA SER A 17 -1.36 -36.04 -15.55
C SER A 17 -2.11 -34.71 -15.63
N CYS A 18 -3.04 -34.46 -14.71
CA CYS A 18 -3.31 -33.09 -14.31
C CYS A 18 -1.97 -32.54 -13.82
N LYS A 19 -1.34 -31.68 -14.62
CA LYS A 19 -0.25 -30.87 -14.08
C LYS A 19 -0.81 -30.15 -12.86
N GLU A 20 -0.11 -30.26 -11.74
CA GLU A 20 -0.37 -29.46 -10.56
C GLU A 20 -0.37 -27.99 -11.02
N HIS A 21 -1.48 -27.30 -10.80
CA HIS A 21 -1.60 -25.87 -11.16
C HIS A 21 -0.56 -25.13 -10.33
N ASP A 22 0.35 -24.41 -11.00
CA ASP A 22 1.30 -23.52 -10.32
C ASP A 22 0.58 -22.19 -10.09
N PRO A 23 0.22 -21.82 -8.85
CA PRO A 23 -0.53 -20.60 -8.55
C PRO A 23 0.21 -19.33 -8.97
N CYS A 24 1.53 -19.43 -9.16
CA CYS A 24 2.36 -18.34 -9.64
C CYS A 24 2.12 -18.01 -11.12
N GLU A 25 1.55 -18.95 -11.91
CA GLU A 25 1.13 -18.69 -13.29
C GLU A 25 -0.08 -17.75 -13.37
N ASP A 26 -0.81 -17.54 -12.25
CA ASP A 26 -1.95 -16.62 -12.19
C ASP A 26 -1.53 -15.14 -12.06
N LEU A 27 -0.24 -14.86 -11.84
CA LEU A 27 0.29 -13.50 -11.77
C LEU A 27 0.43 -12.88 -13.15
N VAL A 28 -0.27 -11.76 -13.39
CA VAL A 28 -0.15 -10.99 -14.63
C VAL A 28 0.93 -9.93 -14.45
N LYS A 29 2.08 -10.11 -15.11
CA LYS A 29 3.27 -9.26 -14.95
C LYS A 29 3.74 -9.15 -13.49
N GLY A 30 3.58 -10.23 -12.73
CA GLY A 30 3.96 -10.30 -11.31
C GLY A 30 2.95 -9.70 -10.34
N VAL A 31 1.77 -9.29 -10.81
CA VAL A 31 0.69 -8.71 -9.98
C VAL A 31 -0.49 -9.69 -9.95
N TYR A 32 -1.09 -9.87 -8.77
CA TYR A 32 -2.32 -10.64 -8.65
C TYR A 32 -3.50 -9.80 -9.11
N ILE A 33 -4.32 -10.37 -10.00
CA ILE A 33 -5.50 -9.71 -10.55
C ILE A 33 -6.72 -10.25 -9.83
N PHE A 34 -7.38 -9.39 -9.07
CA PHE A 34 -8.59 -9.78 -8.33
C PHE A 34 -9.71 -10.16 -9.29
N PRO A 35 -10.44 -11.24 -8.99
CA PRO A 35 -11.60 -11.62 -9.79
C PRO A 35 -12.72 -10.58 -9.68
N GLU A 36 -13.44 -10.35 -10.77
CA GLU A 36 -14.64 -9.51 -10.77
C GLU A 36 -15.76 -10.20 -9.97
N LEU A 37 -16.35 -9.46 -9.03
CA LEU A 37 -17.47 -9.97 -8.24
C LEU A 37 -18.75 -10.00 -9.10
N PRO A 38 -19.45 -11.14 -9.22
CA PRO A 38 -20.69 -11.20 -9.99
C PRO A 38 -21.78 -10.29 -9.38
N GLU A 39 -22.53 -9.54 -10.21
CA GLU A 39 -23.53 -8.56 -9.74
C GLU A 39 -24.60 -9.15 -8.78
N ASN A 40 -24.93 -10.44 -8.93
CA ASN A 40 -25.92 -11.15 -8.11
C ASN A 40 -25.30 -12.34 -7.36
N HIS A 41 -24.09 -12.16 -6.84
CA HIS A 41 -23.32 -13.21 -6.17
C HIS A 41 -24.02 -13.79 -4.92
N GLY A 42 -24.88 -13.02 -4.24
CA GLY A 42 -25.61 -13.47 -3.05
C GLY A 42 -24.73 -13.78 -1.83
N MET A 43 -23.43 -13.47 -1.91
CA MET A 43 -22.47 -13.70 -0.84
C MET A 43 -22.61 -12.65 0.26
N THR A 44 -22.31 -13.05 1.48
CA THR A 44 -22.12 -12.19 2.64
C THR A 44 -20.87 -11.33 2.51
N SER A 45 -20.74 -10.28 3.31
CA SER A 45 -19.52 -9.44 3.32
C SER A 45 -18.26 -10.23 3.68
N GLN A 46 -18.38 -11.27 4.51
CA GLN A 46 -17.25 -12.15 4.84
C GLN A 46 -16.82 -12.98 3.63
N GLU A 47 -17.77 -13.60 2.93
CA GLU A 47 -17.48 -14.38 1.72
C GLU A 47 -16.92 -13.50 0.60
N VAL A 48 -17.36 -12.23 0.47
CA VAL A 48 -16.74 -11.26 -0.46
C VAL A 48 -15.29 -10.95 -0.06
N THR A 49 -15.03 -10.81 1.25
CA THR A 49 -13.67 -10.60 1.76
C THR A 49 -12.78 -11.80 1.43
N GLU A 50 -13.27 -13.02 1.64
CA GLU A 50 -12.54 -14.25 1.31
C GLU A 50 -12.34 -14.40 -0.21
N PHE A 51 -13.32 -13.99 -1.02
CA PHE A 51 -13.26 -14.02 -2.48
C PHE A 51 -12.19 -13.09 -3.07
N TRP A 52 -11.96 -11.94 -2.42
CA TRP A 52 -10.93 -10.98 -2.79
C TRP A 52 -9.68 -11.07 -1.92
N ASP A 53 -9.51 -12.12 -1.12
CA ASP A 53 -8.27 -12.29 -0.38
C ASP A 53 -7.12 -12.70 -1.32
N LEU A 54 -5.87 -12.42 -0.92
CA LEU A 54 -4.71 -12.92 -1.64
C LEU A 54 -4.58 -14.44 -1.36
N PRO A 55 -4.57 -15.31 -2.38
CA PRO A 55 -4.32 -16.73 -2.19
C PRO A 55 -2.98 -16.99 -1.49
N GLU A 56 -2.99 -17.90 -0.51
CA GLU A 56 -1.82 -18.15 0.35
C GLU A 56 -0.64 -18.73 -0.41
N ASP A 57 -0.90 -19.54 -1.43
CA ASP A 57 0.09 -20.13 -2.32
C ASP A 57 0.79 -19.11 -3.23
N ILE A 58 0.13 -17.99 -3.55
CA ILE A 58 0.74 -16.87 -4.28
C ILE A 58 1.74 -16.10 -3.41
N CYS A 59 1.58 -16.10 -2.08
CA CYS A 59 2.47 -15.40 -1.15
C CYS A 59 3.93 -15.87 -1.28
N ASP A 60 4.18 -17.11 -1.68
CA ASP A 60 5.54 -17.67 -1.78
C ASP A 60 6.31 -17.22 -3.03
N CYS A 61 5.63 -16.70 -4.05
CA CYS A 61 6.27 -16.34 -5.32
C CYS A 61 6.01 -14.90 -5.79
N ILE A 62 4.99 -14.22 -5.26
CA ILE A 62 4.78 -12.80 -5.56
C ILE A 62 5.93 -11.96 -4.98
N THR A 63 6.57 -11.17 -5.85
CA THR A 63 7.65 -10.27 -5.43
C THR A 63 7.10 -9.14 -4.56
N THR A 64 7.94 -8.49 -3.74
CA THR A 64 7.52 -7.32 -2.96
C THR A 64 6.97 -6.20 -3.85
N GLU A 65 7.55 -5.98 -5.04
CA GLU A 65 7.02 -5.01 -6.01
C GLU A 65 5.61 -5.41 -6.50
N GLY A 66 5.45 -6.67 -6.91
CA GLY A 66 4.16 -7.21 -7.34
C GLY A 66 3.09 -7.18 -6.25
N LEU A 67 3.48 -7.44 -5.01
CA LEU A 67 2.61 -7.40 -3.85
C LEU A 67 2.15 -5.98 -3.52
N ILE A 68 3.03 -4.97 -3.62
CA ILE A 68 2.63 -3.56 -3.45
C ILE A 68 1.60 -3.16 -4.50
N GLU A 69 1.82 -3.50 -5.77
CA GLU A 69 0.83 -3.23 -6.82
C GLU A 69 -0.48 -3.98 -6.56
N THR A 70 -0.40 -5.21 -6.07
CA THR A 70 -1.59 -5.98 -5.67
C THR A 70 -2.34 -5.29 -4.53
N CYS A 71 -1.65 -4.81 -3.51
CA CYS A 71 -2.27 -4.08 -2.40
C CYS A 71 -2.96 -2.79 -2.84
N LEU A 72 -2.34 -2.06 -3.76
CA LEU A 72 -2.91 -0.82 -4.30
C LEU A 72 -4.11 -1.06 -5.21
N ASN A 73 -4.20 -2.26 -5.82
CA ASN A 73 -5.33 -2.68 -6.65
C ASN A 73 -6.39 -3.48 -5.88
N TYR A 74 -6.28 -3.60 -4.55
CA TYR A 74 -7.27 -4.30 -3.74
C TYR A 74 -8.65 -3.63 -3.88
N PRO A 75 -9.72 -4.35 -4.29
CA PRO A 75 -11.02 -3.75 -4.62
C PRO A 75 -11.63 -2.91 -3.49
N ASP A 76 -11.36 -3.30 -2.24
CA ASP A 76 -11.89 -2.65 -1.05
C ASP A 76 -10.85 -1.75 -0.34
N LEU A 77 -9.78 -1.34 -1.03
CA LEU A 77 -8.76 -0.44 -0.46
C LEU A 77 -9.36 0.89 0.03
N ARG A 78 -10.41 1.38 -0.66
CA ARG A 78 -11.16 2.57 -0.26
C ARG A 78 -11.81 2.49 1.12
N LEU A 79 -11.94 1.29 1.70
CA LEU A 79 -12.43 1.12 3.07
C LEU A 79 -11.51 1.78 4.09
N ILE A 80 -10.25 2.10 3.75
CA ILE A 80 -9.39 2.99 4.55
C ILE A 80 -10.12 4.29 4.90
N MET A 81 -10.85 4.88 3.95
CA MET A 81 -11.58 6.13 4.15
C MET A 81 -12.92 5.95 4.86
N SER A 82 -13.36 4.70 5.06
CA SER A 82 -14.62 4.37 5.74
C SER A 82 -14.44 4.17 7.25
N GLY A 83 -13.20 4.20 7.76
CA GLY A 83 -12.92 4.19 9.20
C GLY A 83 -13.34 5.49 9.88
N LEU A 84 -13.29 5.51 11.22
CA LEU A 84 -13.44 6.76 12.00
C LEU A 84 -12.35 7.78 11.63
N ASN A 85 -11.20 7.26 11.23
CA ASN A 85 -10.08 7.97 10.65
C ASN A 85 -9.27 7.00 9.77
N PRO A 86 -8.42 7.50 8.87
CA PRO A 86 -7.63 6.66 7.96
C PRO A 86 -6.81 5.57 8.66
N GLN A 87 -6.27 5.83 9.86
CA GLN A 87 -5.54 4.79 10.62
C GLN A 87 -6.47 3.63 11.00
N SER A 88 -7.64 3.93 11.56
CA SER A 88 -8.62 2.90 11.92
C SER A 88 -9.19 2.16 10.71
N GLY A 89 -9.33 2.82 9.56
CA GLY A 89 -9.76 2.18 8.32
C GLY A 89 -8.69 1.25 7.76
N TYR A 90 -7.42 1.68 7.79
CA TYR A 90 -6.28 0.82 7.47
C TYR A 90 -6.24 -0.42 8.36
N ASP A 91 -6.25 -0.23 9.69
CA ASP A 91 -6.14 -1.34 10.63
C ASP A 91 -7.34 -2.28 10.55
N LEU A 92 -8.56 -1.76 10.75
CA LEU A 92 -9.74 -2.58 11.02
C LEU A 92 -10.51 -3.02 9.77
N LEU A 93 -10.40 -2.27 8.67
CA LEU A 93 -11.22 -2.50 7.48
C LEU A 93 -10.45 -3.04 6.29
N VAL A 94 -9.13 -2.84 6.24
CA VAL A 94 -8.28 -3.38 5.17
C VAL A 94 -7.31 -4.42 5.71
N LYS A 95 -6.45 -4.07 6.67
CA LYS A 95 -5.40 -4.98 7.18
C LYS A 95 -5.97 -6.23 7.84
N GLU A 96 -7.05 -6.13 8.63
CA GLU A 96 -7.69 -7.32 9.20
C GLU A 96 -8.36 -8.22 8.14
N ARG A 97 -8.76 -7.66 7.00
CA ARG A 97 -9.56 -8.35 5.98
C ARG A 97 -8.72 -8.94 4.85
N PHE A 98 -7.64 -8.29 4.48
CA PHE A 98 -6.86 -8.61 3.31
C PHE A 98 -5.44 -9.05 3.65
N ARG A 99 -5.10 -10.29 3.30
CA ARG A 99 -3.81 -10.94 3.53
C ARG A 99 -2.67 -10.22 2.86
N GLY A 100 -2.88 -9.63 1.67
CA GLY A 100 -1.77 -8.98 0.96
C GLY A 100 -1.12 -7.85 1.77
N ILE A 101 -1.90 -7.09 2.54
CA ILE A 101 -1.35 -6.06 3.44
C ILE A 101 -0.53 -6.71 4.57
N ARG A 102 -1.06 -7.76 5.20
CA ARG A 102 -0.34 -8.48 6.27
C ARG A 102 0.95 -9.10 5.74
N GLU A 103 0.91 -9.70 4.56
CA GLU A 103 2.08 -10.28 3.89
C GLU A 103 3.11 -9.20 3.55
N LEU A 104 2.67 -8.04 3.06
CA LEU A 104 3.57 -6.92 2.75
C LEU A 104 4.34 -6.46 3.99
N GLU A 105 3.68 -6.36 5.14
CA GLU A 105 4.30 -5.97 6.41
C GLU A 105 5.35 -6.99 6.91
N LEU A 106 5.30 -8.24 6.44
CA LEU A 106 6.30 -9.27 6.75
C LEU A 106 7.55 -9.18 5.84
N ARG A 107 7.45 -8.54 4.67
CA ARG A 107 8.56 -8.46 3.71
C ARG A 107 9.71 -7.60 4.24
N PRO A 108 10.95 -8.09 4.32
CA PRO A 108 12.08 -7.33 4.89
C PRO A 108 12.51 -6.13 4.04
N ASP A 109 12.18 -6.12 2.74
CA ASP A 109 12.52 -5.08 1.76
C ASP A 109 11.33 -4.16 1.41
N ARG A 110 10.21 -4.26 2.16
CA ARG A 110 8.97 -3.50 1.91
C ARG A 110 9.20 -2.00 1.84
N GLY A 111 9.95 -1.41 2.76
CA GLY A 111 10.21 0.04 2.77
C GLY A 111 10.96 0.48 1.53
N THR A 112 11.98 -0.28 1.10
CA THR A 112 12.73 -0.01 -0.13
C THR A 112 11.83 0.01 -1.36
N TYR A 113 10.92 -0.97 -1.49
CA TYR A 113 10.04 -1.05 -2.66
C TYR A 113 8.86 -0.07 -2.61
N LEU A 114 8.33 0.24 -1.42
CA LEU A 114 7.36 1.33 -1.23
C LEU A 114 7.97 2.68 -1.59
N LEU A 115 9.23 2.93 -1.21
CA LEU A 115 9.97 4.12 -1.63
C LEU A 115 10.11 4.18 -3.15
N LYS A 116 10.50 3.08 -3.81
CA LYS A 116 10.58 3.04 -5.28
C LYS A 116 9.24 3.36 -5.94
N LYS A 117 8.12 2.89 -5.37
CA LYS A 117 6.77 3.21 -5.85
C LYS A 117 6.46 4.70 -5.65
N LEU A 118 6.69 5.25 -4.46
CA LEU A 118 6.47 6.66 -4.15
C LEU A 118 7.32 7.60 -5.02
N GLN A 119 8.57 7.22 -5.33
CA GLN A 119 9.45 8.03 -6.18
C GLN A 119 8.92 8.20 -7.61
N LYS A 120 8.09 7.26 -8.09
CA LYS A 120 7.43 7.34 -9.40
C LYS A 120 6.18 8.22 -9.39
N VAL A 121 5.67 8.62 -8.22
CA VAL A 121 4.48 9.48 -8.11
C VAL A 121 4.79 10.88 -8.61
N ASP A 122 3.90 11.42 -9.43
CA ASP A 122 3.86 12.84 -9.75
C ASP A 122 2.46 13.36 -9.43
N PRO A 123 2.25 14.14 -8.36
CA PRO A 123 0.90 14.59 -8.00
C PRO A 123 0.25 15.49 -9.08
N LEU A 124 1.03 16.02 -10.03
CA LEU A 124 0.51 16.78 -11.18
C LEU A 124 0.46 15.95 -12.47
N GLY A 125 0.57 14.62 -12.36
CA GLY A 125 0.66 13.70 -13.48
C GLY A 125 -0.68 13.27 -14.09
N TYR A 126 -1.80 13.84 -13.64
CA TYR A 126 -3.11 13.61 -14.23
C TYR A 126 -3.31 14.43 -15.51
N ASP A 127 -4.21 14.01 -16.40
CA ASP A 127 -4.61 14.84 -17.56
C ASP A 127 -5.64 15.88 -17.07
N PRO A 128 -5.40 17.19 -17.27
CA PRO A 128 -6.33 18.23 -16.84
C PRO A 128 -7.69 18.19 -17.57
N ASN A 129 -7.81 17.41 -18.65
CA ASN A 129 -9.07 17.20 -19.36
C ASN A 129 -9.85 15.98 -18.84
N TRP A 130 -9.31 15.23 -17.88
CA TRP A 130 -10.03 14.13 -17.26
C TRP A 130 -11.28 14.64 -16.53
N PRO A 131 -12.35 13.81 -16.46
CA PRO A 131 -13.45 14.05 -15.56
C PRO A 131 -12.94 14.22 -14.12
N ALA A 132 -13.59 15.10 -13.34
CA ALA A 132 -13.21 15.33 -11.95
C ALA A 132 -13.16 14.05 -11.09
N SER A 133 -13.96 13.03 -11.42
CA SER A 133 -13.92 11.72 -10.76
C SER A 133 -12.63 10.95 -11.02
N GLU A 134 -12.06 11.06 -12.22
CA GLU A 134 -10.79 10.40 -12.59
C GLU A 134 -9.59 11.14 -11.95
N ILE A 135 -9.62 12.47 -11.91
CA ILE A 135 -8.64 13.26 -11.15
C ILE A 135 -8.73 12.91 -9.65
N GLY A 136 -9.94 12.82 -9.11
CA GLY A 136 -10.17 12.38 -7.74
C GLY A 136 -9.60 10.99 -7.47
N ALA A 137 -9.86 10.02 -8.35
CA ALA A 137 -9.32 8.66 -8.23
C ALA A 137 -7.78 8.66 -8.24
N TYR A 138 -7.17 9.40 -9.17
CA TYR A 138 -5.72 9.58 -9.24
C TYR A 138 -5.14 10.12 -7.93
N ASN A 139 -5.77 11.13 -7.33
CA ASN A 139 -5.35 11.71 -6.07
C ASN A 139 -5.48 10.69 -4.92
N PHE A 140 -6.57 9.92 -4.88
CA PHE A 140 -6.77 8.87 -3.88
C PHE A 140 -5.74 7.74 -3.99
N ASP A 141 -5.30 7.37 -5.19
CA ASP A 141 -4.22 6.38 -5.37
C ASP A 141 -2.93 6.82 -4.69
N ILE A 142 -2.62 8.13 -4.73
CA ILE A 142 -1.48 8.70 -4.01
C ILE A 142 -1.72 8.61 -2.51
N TYR A 143 -2.91 8.99 -2.02
CA TYR A 143 -3.21 8.96 -0.59
C TYR A 143 -3.15 7.55 -0.02
N TYR A 144 -3.67 6.54 -0.72
CA TYR A 144 -3.60 5.15 -0.27
C TYR A 144 -2.15 4.65 -0.20
N LEU A 145 -1.32 5.00 -1.19
CA LEU A 145 0.10 4.70 -1.14
C LEU A 145 0.78 5.36 0.07
N GLU A 146 0.51 6.64 0.32
CA GLU A 146 1.09 7.35 1.46
C GLU A 146 0.61 6.77 2.80
N ILE A 147 -0.67 6.40 2.92
CA ILE A 147 -1.23 5.77 4.12
C ILE A 147 -0.59 4.41 4.37
N ILE A 148 -0.48 3.55 3.33
CA ILE A 148 0.20 2.26 3.45
C ILE A 148 1.66 2.48 3.84
N PHE A 149 2.37 3.38 3.17
CA PHE A 149 3.81 3.56 3.41
C PHE A 149 4.11 4.20 4.77
N SER A 150 3.22 5.05 5.27
CA SER A 150 3.41 5.73 6.56
C SER A 150 3.12 4.87 7.78
N GLN A 151 2.80 3.58 7.62
CA GLN A 151 2.74 2.68 8.76
C GLN A 151 4.15 2.44 9.33
N TYR A 152 4.31 2.48 10.65
CA TYR A 152 5.63 2.35 11.30
C TYR A 152 6.40 1.09 10.88
N VAL A 153 5.69 -0.03 10.74
CA VAL A 153 6.26 -1.29 10.24
C VAL A 153 6.87 -1.12 8.85
N ASN A 154 6.35 -0.26 7.97
CA ASN A 154 6.96 -0.05 6.66
C ASN A 154 8.17 0.89 6.73
N LEU A 155 8.10 1.91 7.58
CA LEU A 155 9.16 2.91 7.76
C LEU A 155 10.43 2.34 8.42
N GLU A 156 10.30 1.37 9.33
CA GLU A 156 11.42 0.84 10.10
C GLU A 156 12.50 0.16 9.27
N THR A 157 12.13 -0.36 8.10
CA THR A 157 13.04 -1.07 7.20
C THR A 157 13.94 -0.15 6.38
N LEU A 158 13.71 1.18 6.42
CA LEU A 158 14.45 2.14 5.62
C LEU A 158 15.86 2.38 6.18
N SER A 159 16.87 2.27 5.31
CA SER A 159 18.22 2.76 5.58
C SER A 159 18.28 4.28 5.65
N ASN A 160 19.34 4.84 6.25
CA ASN A 160 19.51 6.31 6.30
C ASN A 160 19.44 6.97 4.92
N SER A 161 20.04 6.33 3.91
CA SER A 161 20.02 6.83 2.53
C SER A 161 18.61 6.85 1.91
N GLU A 162 17.75 5.91 2.30
CA GLU A 162 16.36 5.83 1.84
C GLU A 162 15.46 6.79 2.60
N ARG A 163 15.73 7.04 3.88
CA ARG A 163 15.04 8.09 4.66
C ARG A 163 15.24 9.46 4.04
N ILE A 164 16.47 9.79 3.63
CA ILE A 164 16.78 11.03 2.90
C ILE A 164 15.92 11.13 1.63
N LYS A 165 15.91 10.07 0.81
CA LYS A 165 15.12 10.03 -0.44
C LYS A 165 13.61 10.14 -0.19
N LEU A 166 13.11 9.52 0.88
CA LEU A 166 11.72 9.59 1.28
C LEU A 166 11.32 11.03 1.64
N ILE A 167 12.14 11.71 2.44
CA ILE A 167 11.85 13.10 2.85
C ILE A 167 11.94 14.05 1.67
N GLU A 168 12.97 13.90 0.82
CA GLU A 168 13.09 14.68 -0.41
C GLU A 168 11.85 14.52 -1.29
N LYS A 169 11.39 13.28 -1.47
CA LYS A 169 10.19 13.01 -2.28
C LYS A 169 8.91 13.52 -1.62
N GLY A 170 8.73 13.34 -0.33
CA GLY A 170 7.57 13.85 0.40
C GLY A 170 7.50 15.38 0.38
N ILE A 171 8.64 16.07 0.51
CA ILE A 171 8.71 17.53 0.37
C ILE A 171 8.32 17.97 -1.05
N GLU A 172 8.79 17.25 -2.08
CA GLU A 172 8.41 17.52 -3.47
C GLU A 172 6.89 17.35 -3.68
N ILE A 173 6.33 16.23 -3.22
CA ILE A 173 4.89 15.92 -3.34
C ILE A 173 4.07 16.99 -2.64
N TYR A 174 4.40 17.31 -1.39
CA TYR A 174 3.70 18.32 -0.60
C TYR A 174 3.65 19.68 -1.32
N LYS A 175 4.80 20.13 -1.86
CA LYS A 175 4.86 21.41 -2.58
C LYS A 175 3.96 21.42 -3.80
N LYS A 176 4.04 20.38 -4.63
CA LYS A 176 3.23 20.27 -5.85
C LYS A 176 1.73 20.21 -5.54
N MET A 177 1.32 19.42 -4.54
CA MET A 177 -0.09 19.38 -4.11
C MET A 177 -0.55 20.74 -3.61
N LYS A 178 0.28 21.44 -2.83
CA LYS A 178 -0.05 22.77 -2.31
C LYS A 178 -0.17 23.84 -3.41
N GLU A 179 0.63 23.73 -4.46
CA GLU A 179 0.59 24.63 -5.62
C GLU A 179 -0.68 24.43 -6.47
N ASP A 180 -1.27 23.23 -6.44
CA ASP A 180 -2.50 22.85 -7.14
C ASP A 180 -3.71 22.74 -6.20
N ALA A 181 -3.99 23.84 -5.49
CA ALA A 181 -5.06 23.92 -4.50
C ALA A 181 -6.49 23.74 -5.07
N ASP A 182 -6.65 23.79 -6.40
CA ASP A 182 -7.93 23.53 -7.07
C ASP A 182 -8.28 22.03 -7.06
N ASN A 183 -7.26 21.14 -7.03
CA ASN A 183 -7.45 19.69 -7.06
C ASN A 183 -7.06 19.00 -5.74
N TYR A 184 -6.23 19.65 -4.91
CA TYR A 184 -5.79 19.13 -3.63
C TYR A 184 -6.39 19.91 -2.46
N SER A 185 -7.06 19.18 -1.57
CA SER A 185 -7.53 19.71 -0.30
C SER A 185 -6.47 19.58 0.79
N LEU A 186 -6.74 20.15 1.96
CA LEU A 186 -5.90 19.98 3.15
C LEU A 186 -5.66 18.50 3.47
N PHE A 187 -6.63 17.63 3.20
CA PHE A 187 -6.49 16.18 3.45
C PHE A 187 -5.35 15.54 2.66
N GLY A 188 -5.11 15.98 1.42
CA GLY A 188 -3.96 15.49 0.63
C GLY A 188 -2.63 15.90 1.27
N LEU A 189 -2.55 17.15 1.74
CA LEU A 189 -1.38 17.65 2.46
C LEU A 189 -1.16 16.93 3.80
N GLU A 190 -2.24 16.57 4.50
CA GLU A 190 -2.20 15.78 5.74
C GLU A 190 -1.60 14.40 5.49
N CYS A 191 -1.96 13.70 4.42
CA CYS A 191 -1.42 12.38 4.09
C CYS A 191 0.11 12.39 3.94
N THR A 192 0.64 13.30 3.11
CA THR A 192 2.08 13.48 2.95
C THR A 192 2.76 13.89 4.26
N THR A 193 2.10 14.75 5.05
CA THR A 193 2.64 15.24 6.31
C THR A 193 2.70 14.16 7.38
N VAL A 194 1.72 13.26 7.45
CA VAL A 194 1.73 12.11 8.35
C VAL A 194 2.86 11.16 7.99
N LEU A 195 3.11 10.91 6.69
CA LEU A 195 4.26 10.12 6.23
C LEU A 195 5.58 10.70 6.73
N LEU A 196 5.79 12.00 6.56
CA LEU A 196 7.00 12.69 7.02
C LEU A 196 7.11 12.73 8.54
N GLY A 197 6.03 13.05 9.23
CA GLY A 197 6.00 13.17 10.69
C GLY A 197 6.18 11.83 11.40
N ARG A 198 5.57 10.75 10.89
CA ARG A 198 5.80 9.40 11.43
C ARG A 198 7.22 8.92 11.20
N LEU A 199 7.83 9.24 10.06
CA LEU A 199 9.24 8.94 9.81
C LEU A 199 10.15 9.62 10.84
N MET A 200 9.95 10.93 11.03
CA MET A 200 10.70 11.71 12.02
C MET A 200 10.49 11.19 13.44
N TYR A 201 9.25 10.88 13.81
CA TYR A 201 8.90 10.36 15.13
C TYR A 201 9.50 8.97 15.39
N TYR A 202 9.40 8.06 14.42
CA TYR A 202 9.92 6.70 14.55
C TYR A 202 11.44 6.66 14.74
N PHE A 203 12.16 7.54 14.05
CA PHE A 203 13.61 7.68 14.17
C PHE A 203 14.05 8.70 15.22
N GLU A 204 13.16 9.02 16.16
CA GLU A 204 13.45 9.79 17.37
C GLU A 204 14.11 11.16 17.10
N PHE A 205 13.70 11.86 16.03
CA PHE A 205 14.14 13.24 15.82
C PHE A 205 13.58 14.12 16.94
N SER A 206 14.47 14.68 17.77
CA SER A 206 14.13 15.34 19.04
C SER A 206 12.97 16.32 18.91
N ASP A 207 13.04 17.20 17.91
CA ASP A 207 12.09 18.30 17.76
C ASP A 207 10.71 17.77 17.36
N MET A 208 10.65 16.66 16.60
CA MET A 208 9.38 16.00 16.28
C MET A 208 8.82 15.25 17.48
N VAL A 209 9.66 14.58 18.27
CA VAL A 209 9.23 13.89 19.48
C VAL A 209 8.68 14.89 20.49
N ASP A 210 9.37 16.01 20.70
CA ASP A 210 8.91 17.09 21.57
C ASP A 210 7.59 17.68 21.09
N LEU A 211 7.50 17.99 19.78
CA LEU A 211 6.28 18.53 19.19
C LEU A 211 5.09 17.55 19.32
N TYR A 212 5.31 16.26 19.05
CA TYR A 212 4.29 15.22 19.21
C TYR A 212 3.80 15.07 20.66
N ASN A 213 4.69 15.23 21.64
CA ASN A 213 4.35 15.06 23.05
C ASN A 213 3.66 16.30 23.65
N GLN A 214 3.94 17.49 23.13
CA GLN A 214 3.46 18.76 23.68
C GLN A 214 2.18 19.25 23.00
N ASP A 215 1.94 18.91 21.73
CA ASP A 215 0.81 19.40 20.95
C ASP A 215 -0.20 18.29 20.62
N TYR A 216 -1.43 18.45 21.12
CA TYR A 216 -2.51 17.48 20.89
C TYR A 216 -2.91 17.37 19.42
N GLN A 217 -2.95 18.48 18.67
CA GLN A 217 -3.32 18.45 17.26
C GLN A 217 -2.26 17.74 16.42
N ILE A 218 -0.98 17.96 16.73
CA ILE A 218 0.12 17.21 16.10
C ILE A 218 -0.01 15.73 16.42
N LYS A 219 -0.27 15.39 17.68
CA LYS A 219 -0.45 13.99 18.10
C LYS A 219 -1.60 13.32 17.35
N GLU A 220 -2.74 13.98 17.24
CA GLU A 220 -3.92 13.47 16.52
C GLU A 220 -3.65 13.32 15.02
N LEU A 221 -3.00 14.31 14.39
CA LEU A 221 -2.58 14.25 12.99
C LEU A 221 -1.65 13.04 12.77
N ILE A 222 -0.53 12.97 13.48
CA ILE A 222 0.48 11.92 13.28
C ILE A 222 -0.06 10.53 13.64
N LYS A 223 -0.86 10.42 14.71
CA LYS A 223 -1.35 9.11 15.16
C LYS A 223 -2.53 8.60 14.33
N PHE A 224 -3.45 9.48 13.95
CA PHE A 224 -4.75 9.07 13.42
C PHE A 224 -5.09 9.68 12.07
N TYR A 225 -4.25 10.53 11.48
CA TYR A 225 -4.64 11.43 10.40
C TYR A 225 -5.85 12.29 10.83
N GLY A 226 -5.83 12.72 12.10
CA GLY A 226 -6.88 13.56 12.65
C GLY A 226 -6.97 14.87 11.87
N PRO A 227 -8.18 15.38 11.57
CA PRO A 227 -8.34 16.66 10.90
C PRO A 227 -7.60 17.77 11.65
N SER A 228 -6.80 18.52 10.91
CA SER A 228 -5.91 19.54 11.44
C SER A 228 -6.07 20.86 10.70
N SER A 229 -5.42 21.91 11.22
CA SER A 229 -5.35 23.18 10.51
C SER A 229 -4.17 23.21 9.54
N ILE A 230 -4.20 24.11 8.56
CA ILE A 230 -3.06 24.28 7.65
C ILE A 230 -1.78 24.65 8.40
N GLU A 231 -1.86 25.39 9.51
CA GLU A 231 -0.71 25.74 10.34
C GLU A 231 -0.09 24.51 11.01
N THR A 232 -0.91 23.56 11.46
CA THR A 232 -0.45 22.29 12.05
C THR A 232 0.30 21.46 11.00
N VAL A 233 -0.27 21.36 9.81
CA VAL A 233 0.31 20.64 8.67
C VAL A 233 1.63 21.29 8.22
N GLU A 234 1.64 22.62 8.09
CA GLU A 234 2.84 23.38 7.72
C GLU A 234 3.95 23.28 8.77
N LEU A 235 3.63 23.17 10.05
CA LEU A 235 4.62 23.03 11.12
C LEU A 235 5.43 21.73 10.94
N VAL A 236 4.74 20.58 10.77
CA VAL A 236 5.39 19.29 10.54
C VAL A 236 6.13 19.27 9.21
N TYR A 237 5.55 19.83 8.15
CA TYR A 237 6.21 19.96 6.85
C TYR A 237 7.50 20.79 6.97
N ASN A 238 7.49 21.91 7.71
CA ASN A 238 8.68 22.72 7.92
C ASN A 238 9.76 21.96 8.68
N LEU A 239 9.35 21.23 9.73
CA LEU A 239 10.23 20.39 10.53
C LEU A 239 10.90 19.28 9.70
N SER A 240 10.20 18.73 8.71
CA SER A 240 10.77 17.73 7.79
C SER A 240 11.98 18.25 7.00
N LYS A 241 12.01 19.54 6.66
CA LYS A 241 13.17 20.17 6.00
C LYS A 241 14.37 20.25 6.93
N GLU A 242 14.13 20.52 8.21
CA GLU A 242 15.17 20.55 9.24
C GLU A 242 15.74 19.14 9.47
N TYR A 243 14.85 18.14 9.55
CA TYR A 243 15.26 16.74 9.63
C TYR A 243 16.06 16.28 8.40
N LEU A 244 15.70 16.73 7.20
CA LEU A 244 16.49 16.45 6.00
C LEU A 244 17.92 16.98 6.11
N ASN A 245 18.09 18.19 6.66
CA ASN A 245 19.42 18.77 6.89
C ASN A 245 20.17 17.97 7.96
N TYR A 246 19.49 17.56 9.03
CA TYR A 246 20.06 16.71 10.07
C TYR A 246 20.59 15.39 9.51
N LEU A 247 19.84 14.70 8.65
CA LEU A 247 20.26 13.41 8.07
C LEU A 247 21.44 13.50 7.09
N LYS A 248 21.67 14.67 6.51
CA LYS A 248 22.73 14.92 5.52
C LYS A 248 24.06 15.35 6.15
N ASN A 249 24.04 15.74 7.41
CA ASN A 249 25.22 16.15 8.19
C ASN A 249 25.76 14.98 9.01
#